data_AF-A0A7R8CJ40-F1
#
_entry.id   AF-A0A7R8CJ40-F1
#
_cell.length_a   1.000
_cell.length_b   1.000
_cell.length_c   1.000
_cell.angle_alpha   90.00
_cell.angle_beta   90.00
_cell.angle_gamma   90.00
#
_symmetry.space_group_name_H-M   'P 1'
#
loop_
_entity.id
_entity.type
_entity.pdbx_description
1 polymer ?
#
loop_
_entity_poly.entity_id
_entity_poly.type
_entity_poly.pdbx_seq_one_letter_code
_entity_poly.pdbx_strand_id
1 'polypeptide(L)'
;MSKNPLRKGISEEDNEEKIVVNNENGGNKRNKLRDDWLWGKDKIWSEAKVLFVPKLNKENYSNPEAFRPIILAKTIVKGMESIIYLHIESLQLRVPMAKQLGFQRGKSTDSAIAKLVDSDVLNKKYAIVVFF
;
A
#
# COMPACT_ATOMS: atom_id res chain seq x y z
N MET A 1 -30.25 -20.17 30.30
CA MET A 1 -30.07 -21.22 29.27
C MET A 1 -31.00 -20.91 28.11
N SER A 2 -30.49 -20.59 26.93
CA SER A 2 -31.25 -20.67 25.67
C SER A 2 -30.25 -20.70 24.50
N LYS A 3 -30.42 -21.69 23.62
CA LYS A 3 -29.52 -22.05 22.52
C LYS A 3 -30.00 -21.37 21.21
N ASN A 4 -29.02 -21.03 20.36
CA ASN A 4 -29.19 -20.60 18.97
C ASN A 4 -29.85 -21.69 18.08
N PRO A 5 -30.72 -21.33 17.12
CA PRO A 5 -31.17 -22.26 16.07
C PRO A 5 -30.36 -22.12 14.77
N LEU A 6 -30.12 -23.27 14.16
CA LEU A 6 -29.32 -23.56 12.98
C LEU A 6 -30.07 -23.35 11.65
N ARG A 7 -29.27 -23.13 10.59
CA ARG A 7 -29.40 -23.57 9.18
C ARG A 7 -30.80 -24.01 8.70
N LYS A 8 -31.35 -23.29 7.72
CA LYS A 8 -32.32 -23.83 6.75
C LYS A 8 -31.62 -24.09 5.41
N GLY A 9 -31.80 -25.30 4.90
CA GLY A 9 -31.32 -25.75 3.59
C GLY A 9 -32.14 -25.14 2.45
N ILE A 10 -31.52 -25.10 1.28
CA ILE A 10 -32.17 -24.80 0.00
C ILE A 10 -32.11 -26.11 -0.79
N SER A 11 -33.30 -26.54 -1.23
CA SER A 11 -33.63 -27.80 -1.86
C SER A 11 -32.99 -27.96 -3.25
N GLU A 12 -32.51 -29.16 -3.50
CA GLU A 12 -32.34 -29.76 -4.84
C GLU A 12 -33.72 -30.00 -5.45
N GLU A 13 -33.79 -30.07 -6.79
CA GLU A 13 -34.99 -30.09 -7.64
C GLU A 13 -35.54 -28.70 -8.00
N ASP A 14 -34.88 -28.06 -8.96
CA ASP A 14 -35.57 -27.27 -9.99
C ASP A 14 -34.63 -27.06 -11.20
N ASN A 15 -34.99 -27.71 -12.30
CA ASN A 15 -34.64 -27.39 -13.69
C ASN A 15 -33.31 -27.91 -14.27
N GLU A 16 -33.25 -29.24 -14.37
CA GLU A 16 -32.84 -29.87 -15.64
C GLU A 16 -33.76 -29.37 -16.77
N GLU A 17 -33.32 -28.40 -17.57
CA GLU A 17 -33.71 -28.26 -18.98
C GLU A 17 -32.99 -27.04 -19.61
N LYS A 18 -31.81 -27.30 -20.16
CA LYS A 18 -31.35 -26.83 -21.49
C LYS A 18 -29.93 -27.31 -21.74
N ILE A 19 -29.87 -28.57 -22.13
CA ILE A 19 -28.83 -29.10 -22.99
C ILE A 19 -28.89 -28.28 -24.30
N VAL A 20 -27.96 -27.35 -24.48
CA VAL A 20 -27.58 -26.87 -25.81
C VAL A 20 -26.19 -27.40 -26.08
N VAL A 21 -26.14 -28.60 -26.66
CA VAL A 21 -25.00 -29.08 -27.42
C VAL A 21 -24.87 -28.15 -28.62
N ASN A 22 -23.82 -27.35 -28.65
CA ASN A 22 -23.22 -26.91 -29.89
C ASN A 22 -21.72 -27.16 -29.79
N ASN A 23 -21.32 -28.26 -30.44
CA ASN A 23 -19.97 -28.50 -30.89
C ASN A 23 -19.50 -27.29 -31.70
N GLU A 24 -18.29 -26.82 -31.45
CA GLU A 24 -17.34 -26.45 -32.51
C GLU A 24 -15.93 -26.19 -31.96
N ASN A 25 -15.02 -27.02 -32.47
CA ASN A 25 -13.63 -26.73 -32.80
C ASN A 25 -12.59 -26.69 -31.67
N GLY A 26 -11.73 -27.72 -31.71
CA GLY A 26 -10.51 -27.89 -30.92
C GLY A 26 -9.50 -26.77 -31.15
N GLY A 27 -9.75 -25.62 -30.53
CA GLY A 27 -8.79 -24.54 -30.35
C GLY A 27 -7.63 -25.02 -29.49
N ASN A 28 -6.44 -24.98 -30.07
CA ASN A 28 -5.17 -25.40 -29.49
C ASN A 28 -5.00 -24.89 -28.05
N LYS A 29 -5.18 -25.78 -27.05
CA LYS A 29 -5.10 -25.48 -25.61
C LYS A 29 -3.79 -24.78 -25.20
N ARG A 30 -2.73 -24.95 -26.00
CA ARG A 30 -1.43 -24.29 -25.81
C ARG A 30 -1.47 -22.78 -26.07
N ASN A 31 -2.32 -22.32 -26.99
CA ASN A 31 -2.45 -20.89 -27.29
C ASN A 31 -3.26 -20.18 -26.20
N LYS A 32 -4.29 -20.85 -25.67
CA LYS A 32 -5.07 -20.34 -24.53
C LYS A 32 -4.22 -20.14 -23.26
N LEU A 33 -3.32 -21.09 -22.98
CA LEU A 33 -2.36 -20.98 -21.86
C LEU A 33 -1.28 -19.90 -22.09
N ARG A 34 -0.85 -19.67 -23.34
CA ARG A 34 0.09 -18.59 -23.69
C ARG A 34 -0.57 -17.22 -23.55
N ASP A 35 -1.80 -17.08 -24.00
CA ASP A 35 -2.54 -15.81 -23.92
C ASP A 35 -2.95 -15.50 -22.47
N ASP A 36 -3.26 -16.51 -21.66
CA ASP A 36 -3.47 -16.37 -20.21
C ASP A 36 -2.18 -16.04 -19.43
N TRP A 37 -0.98 -16.32 -19.96
CA TRP A 37 0.28 -15.98 -19.29
C TRP A 37 0.85 -14.64 -19.76
N LEU A 38 0.74 -14.32 -21.05
CA LEU A 38 1.25 -13.07 -21.64
C LEU A 38 0.27 -11.90 -21.50
N TRP A 39 -1.04 -12.18 -21.50
CA TRP A 39 -2.12 -11.20 -21.31
C TRP A 39 -2.99 -11.55 -20.11
N GLY A 40 -2.40 -12.28 -19.17
CA GLY A 40 -3.04 -12.76 -17.96
C GLY A 40 -3.90 -11.69 -17.31
N LYS A 41 -5.06 -12.17 -16.88
CA LYS A 41 -6.21 -11.51 -16.24
C LYS A 41 -5.88 -10.64 -15.01
N ASP A 42 -4.63 -10.24 -14.81
CA ASP A 42 -4.13 -9.32 -13.79
C ASP A 42 -3.99 -7.91 -14.39
N LYS A 43 -5.12 -7.38 -14.88
CA LYS A 43 -5.17 -6.14 -15.67
C LYS A 43 -4.84 -4.86 -14.91
N ILE A 44 -4.48 -4.92 -13.62
CA ILE A 44 -4.37 -3.73 -12.79
C ILE A 44 -3.06 -3.79 -12.00
N TRP A 45 -1.94 -3.59 -12.72
CA TRP A 45 -0.61 -3.39 -12.12
C TRP A 45 -0.56 -2.19 -11.15
N SER A 46 -1.52 -1.27 -11.28
CA SER A 46 -1.71 -0.10 -10.42
C SER A 46 -2.52 -0.37 -9.14
N GLU A 47 -3.06 -1.57 -8.93
CA GLU A 47 -3.74 -1.92 -7.68
C GLU A 47 -2.74 -2.03 -6.53
N ALA A 48 -3.14 -1.48 -5.38
CA ALA A 48 -2.38 -1.55 -4.14
C ALA A 48 -3.30 -1.91 -2.97
N LYS A 49 -2.77 -2.66 -2.02
CA LYS A 49 -3.50 -3.07 -0.82
C LYS A 49 -3.28 -2.03 0.28
N VAL A 50 -4.36 -1.48 0.85
CA VAL A 50 -4.26 -0.61 2.03
C VAL A 50 -4.32 -1.47 3.29
N LEU A 51 -3.34 -1.31 4.17
CA LEU A 51 -3.31 -1.90 5.51
C LEU A 51 -3.41 -0.80 6.55
N PHE A 52 -4.25 -1.00 7.56
CA PHE A 52 -4.38 -0.06 8.67
C PHE A 52 -3.55 -0.56 9.86
N VAL A 53 -2.44 0.11 10.14
CA VAL A 53 -1.56 -0.22 11.26
C VAL A 53 -1.95 0.63 12.48
N PRO A 54 -2.30 0.04 13.63
CA PRO A 54 -2.65 0.81 14.82
C PRO A 54 -1.48 1.66 15.31
N LYS A 55 -1.77 2.89 15.74
CA LYS A 55 -0.82 3.73 16.48
C LYS A 55 -0.75 3.19 17.92
N LEU A 56 0.46 3.02 18.43
CA LEU A 56 0.68 2.67 19.83
C LEU A 56 0.08 3.76 20.75
N ASN A 57 -0.38 3.35 21.93
CA ASN A 57 -0.91 4.22 22.99
C ASN A 57 -2.17 5.03 22.62
N LYS A 58 -3.05 4.45 21.79
CA LYS A 58 -4.42 4.97 21.62
C LYS A 58 -5.38 4.16 22.49
N GLU A 59 -6.19 4.88 23.26
CA GLU A 59 -7.17 4.28 24.18
C GLU A 59 -8.38 3.69 23.42
N ASN A 60 -8.79 4.35 22.34
CA ASN A 60 -9.96 3.98 21.55
C ASN A 60 -9.58 3.77 20.07
N TYR A 61 -9.68 2.51 19.61
CA TYR A 61 -9.47 2.11 18.21
C TYR A 61 -10.77 2.13 17.37
N SER A 62 -11.83 2.78 17.88
CA SER A 62 -13.04 3.07 17.11
C SER A 62 -12.87 4.31 16.22
N ASN A 63 -11.87 5.16 16.50
CA ASN A 63 -11.58 6.36 15.70
C ASN A 63 -10.55 6.02 14.59
N PRO A 64 -10.81 6.36 13.31
CA PRO A 64 -9.85 6.16 12.22
C PRO A 64 -8.49 6.85 12.43
N GLU A 65 -8.41 7.92 13.22
CA GLU A 65 -7.15 8.61 13.54
C GLU A 65 -6.17 7.75 14.38
N ALA A 66 -6.67 6.68 14.99
CA ALA A 66 -5.88 5.72 15.74
C ALA A 66 -5.07 4.77 14.83
N PHE A 67 -5.26 4.82 13.51
CA PHE A 67 -4.54 3.97 12.55
C PHE A 67 -3.65 4.79 11.61
N ARG A 68 -2.63 4.13 11.06
CA ARG A 68 -1.80 4.58 9.96
C ARG A 68 -2.17 3.76 8.73
N PRO A 69 -2.81 4.34 7.70
CA PRO A 69 -2.98 3.64 6.44
C PRO A 69 -1.61 3.51 5.75
N ILE A 70 -1.20 2.28 5.44
CA ILE A 70 -0.01 1.96 4.67
C ILE A 70 -0.46 1.32 3.37
N ILE A 71 0.00 1.87 2.24
CA ILE A 71 -0.29 1.34 0.92
C ILE A 71 0.83 0.35 0.54
N LEU A 72 0.48 -0.92 0.45
CA LEU A 72 1.32 -1.97 -0.11
C LEU A 72 1.10 -2.05 -1.62
N ALA A 73 2.00 -1.40 -2.36
CA ALA A 73 2.04 -1.48 -3.81
C ALA A 73 2.72 -2.78 -4.27
N LYS A 74 2.42 -3.22 -5.50
CA LYS A 74 3.08 -4.35 -6.16
C LYS A 74 4.57 -4.06 -6.36
N THR A 75 5.41 -5.10 -6.36
CA THR A 75 6.87 -4.97 -6.49
C THR A 75 7.31 -4.19 -7.72
N ILE A 76 6.60 -4.34 -8.85
CA ILE A 76 6.88 -3.60 -10.09
C ILE A 76 6.72 -2.09 -9.87
N VAL A 77 5.65 -1.66 -9.19
CA VAL A 77 5.40 -0.25 -8.87
C VAL A 77 6.49 0.29 -7.94
N LYS A 78 6.92 -0.49 -6.94
CA LYS A 78 8.06 -0.12 -6.07
C LYS A 78 9.39 -0.02 -6.82
N GLY A 79 9.60 -0.87 -7.83
CA GLY A 79 10.74 -0.74 -8.75
C GLY A 79 10.69 0.57 -9.54
N MET A 80 9.53 0.91 -10.10
CA MET A 80 9.34 2.18 -10.83
C MET A 80 9.54 3.40 -9.94
N GLU A 81 9.02 3.40 -8.71
CA GLU A 81 9.26 4.46 -7.73
C GLU A 81 10.75 4.70 -7.51
N SER A 82 11.54 3.62 -7.44
CA SER A 82 12.99 3.69 -7.23
C SER A 82 13.71 4.31 -8.43
N ILE A 83 13.32 3.94 -9.66
CA ILE A 83 13.87 4.52 -10.90
C ILE A 83 13.52 6.01 -10.99
N ILE A 84 12.28 6.38 -10.71
CA ILE A 84 11.82 7.77 -10.71
C ILE A 84 12.57 8.58 -9.64
N TYR A 85 12.74 8.03 -8.44
CA TYR A 85 13.51 8.66 -7.38
C TYR A 85 14.95 8.95 -7.82
N LEU A 86 15.64 7.98 -8.42
CA LEU A 86 17.00 8.15 -8.94
C LEU A 86 17.05 9.20 -10.05
N HIS A 87 16.07 9.20 -10.95
CA HIS A 87 15.99 10.20 -12.01
C HIS A 87 15.81 11.62 -11.43
N ILE A 88 14.88 11.81 -10.50
CA ILE A 88 14.67 13.11 -9.83
C ILE A 88 15.93 13.55 -9.07
N GLU A 89 16.62 12.61 -8.41
CA GLU A 89 17.89 12.89 -7.72
C GLU A 89 18.98 13.32 -8.71
N SER A 90 19.04 12.71 -9.89
CA SER A 90 20.02 13.05 -10.94
C SER A 90 19.78 14.42 -11.58
N LEU A 91 18.53 14.86 -11.68
CA LEU A 91 18.18 16.13 -12.33
C LEU A 91 18.57 17.38 -11.51
N GLN A 92 19.14 17.22 -10.31
CA GLN A 92 19.50 18.32 -9.40
C GLN A 92 18.39 19.37 -9.20
N LEU A 93 17.12 18.99 -9.41
CA LEU A 93 15.94 19.86 -9.24
C LEU A 93 15.76 20.36 -7.80
N ARG A 94 16.56 19.83 -6.87
CA ARG A 94 16.65 20.30 -5.50
C ARG A 94 17.44 21.60 -5.48
N VAL A 95 16.73 22.73 -5.40
CA VAL A 95 17.19 23.76 -4.46
C VAL A 95 17.16 23.05 -3.09
N PRO A 96 18.30 22.73 -2.48
CA PRO A 96 18.28 22.05 -1.20
C PRO A 96 17.56 22.97 -0.22
N MET A 97 16.38 22.57 0.25
CA MET A 97 15.77 23.21 1.40
C MET A 97 16.73 23.02 2.56
N ALA A 98 17.58 24.01 2.83
CA ALA A 98 18.70 23.93 3.76
C ALA A 98 18.27 23.58 5.20
N LYS A 99 16.98 23.80 5.50
CA LYS A 99 16.34 23.49 6.78
C LYS A 99 15.63 22.13 6.80
N GLN A 100 15.34 21.52 5.65
CA GLN A 100 14.76 20.18 5.61
C GLN A 100 15.86 19.14 5.86
N LEU A 101 15.56 18.22 6.78
CA LEU A 101 16.44 17.11 7.14
C LEU A 101 15.80 15.73 6.87
N GLY A 102 14.47 15.66 6.88
CA GLY A 102 13.73 14.43 6.54
C GLY A 102 13.85 14.04 5.07
N PHE A 103 13.93 12.74 4.82
CA PHE A 103 14.01 12.12 3.49
C PHE A 103 15.19 12.62 2.63
N GLN A 104 16.27 13.05 3.29
CA GLN A 104 17.50 13.48 2.62
C GLN A 104 18.62 12.50 2.93
N ARG A 105 19.48 12.27 1.93
CA ARG A 105 20.64 11.40 2.06
C ARG A 105 21.61 11.97 3.10
N GLY A 106 22.06 11.12 4.03
CA GLY A 106 23.02 11.50 5.07
C GLY A 106 22.47 12.37 6.19
N LYS A 107 21.15 12.55 6.29
CA LYS A 107 20.49 13.31 7.35
C LYS A 107 19.49 12.42 8.09
N SER A 108 19.44 12.56 9.40
CA SER A 108 18.51 11.83 10.27
C SER A 108 17.79 12.77 11.23
N THR A 109 16.86 12.21 12.01
CA THR A 109 16.24 12.91 13.14
C THR A 109 17.31 13.36 14.15
N ASP A 110 18.37 12.57 14.36
CA ASP A 110 19.46 12.95 15.26
C ASP A 110 20.23 14.16 14.73
N SER A 111 20.49 14.22 13.41
CA SER A 111 21.08 15.40 12.79
C SER A 111 20.20 16.65 12.97
N ALA A 112 18.87 16.48 13.01
CA ALA A 112 17.93 17.56 13.26
C ALA A 112 17.96 18.06 14.70
N ILE A 113 18.00 17.13 15.64
CA ILE A 113 18.09 17.45 17.07
C ILE A 113 19.44 18.13 17.37
N ALA A 114 20.55 17.59 16.88
CA ALA A 114 21.88 18.19 17.07
C ALA A 114 21.92 19.63 16.56
N LYS A 115 21.42 19.86 15.34
CA LYS A 115 21.35 21.20 14.76
C LYS A 115 20.51 22.17 15.60
N LEU A 116 19.40 21.69 16.17
CA LEU A 116 18.52 22.50 17.02
C LEU A 116 19.18 22.85 18.36
N VAL A 117 19.86 21.88 18.97
CA VAL A 117 20.60 22.07 20.23
C VAL A 117 21.68 23.13 20.03
N ASP A 118 22.45 23.01 18.96
CA ASP A 118 23.53 23.94 18.64
C ASP A 118 23.02 25.35 18.32
N SER A 119 21.90 25.47 17.60
CA SER A 119 21.39 26.78 17.16
C SER A 119 20.66 27.55 18.25
N ASP A 120 19.82 26.89 19.05
CA ASP A 120 18.86 27.57 19.93
C ASP A 120 19.11 27.26 21.40
N VAL A 121 19.27 25.99 21.77
CA VAL A 121 19.37 25.57 23.17
C VAL A 121 20.64 26.13 23.83
N LEU A 122 21.79 26.03 23.15
CA LEU A 122 23.06 26.61 23.65
C LEU A 122 23.00 28.14 23.74
N ASN A 123 22.20 28.78 22.90
CA ASN A 123 22.02 30.23 22.88
C ASN A 123 20.93 30.71 23.85
N LYS A 124 20.48 29.86 24.79
CA LYS A 124 19.41 30.14 25.76
C LYS A 124 18.08 30.56 25.10
N LYS A 125 17.86 30.16 23.85
CA LYS A 125 16.59 30.35 23.15
C LYS A 125 15.69 29.15 23.40
N TYR A 126 14.38 29.40 23.43
CA TYR A 126 13.39 28.35 23.56
C TYR A 126 13.07 27.78 22.17
N ALA A 127 13.04 26.45 22.08
CA ALA A 127 12.62 25.74 20.88
C ALA A 127 11.51 24.74 21.23
N ILE A 128 10.48 24.68 20.40
CA ILE A 128 9.41 23.68 20.49
C ILE A 128 9.64 22.66 19.39
N VAL A 129 9.73 21.38 19.77
CA VAL A 129 9.82 20.27 18.82
C VAL A 129 8.52 19.49 18.88
N VAL A 130 7.85 19.37 17.74
CA VAL A 130 6.62 18.59 17.62
C VAL A 130 6.91 17.37 16.75
N PHE A 131 6.67 16.18 17.31
CA PHE A 131 6.73 14.91 16.60
C PHE A 131 5.31 14.42 16.36
N PHE A 132 4.96 14.06 15.12
CA PHE A 132 3.62 13.64 14.69
C PHE A 132 3.55 12.13 14.40
#